data_AF-A0A6L8XWZ8-F1
#
_entry.id   AF-A0A6L8XWZ8-F1
#
_cell.length_a   1.000
_cell.length_b   1.000
_cell.length_c   1.000
_cell.angle_alpha   90.00
_cell.angle_beta   90.00
_cell.angle_gamma   90.00
#
_symmetry.space_group_name_H-M   'P 1'
#
loop_
_entity.id
_entity.type
_entity.pdbx_description
1 polymer ?
#
loop_
_entity_poly.entity_id
_entity_poly.type
_entity_poly.pdbx_seq_one_letter_code
_entity_poly.pdbx_strand_id
1 'polypeptide(L)'
;MNLAAPAKLTLNLKEKWDADKVLYCLEEDGKLYQLDTAKITTRETGKKKTERTTLTFNVTKTGGDFYLIGGSTTGESTDESDDKSKGTADNKDTQNGENSTGSSGGQSSTDGNTSSGQTDSSGDGTGNTDTSGGDDSSDTAMTCTFSIECSTILNNWDDLKESKAEFVPADGWILYPSEVEFYEGETVFDVLKRVCNQAGIQMESEWTPMYNSYYVSGINNLYEFDCGKDSGWMYCVNGWYPNYGCSKYTLEDGDTVEWRYTCNLGRDVGDQYYD
;
A
#
# COMPACT_ATOMS: atom_id res chain seq x y z
N MET A 1 -22.81 -14.85 -3.23
CA MET A 1 -22.78 -16.09 -4.03
C MET A 1 -21.90 -15.80 -5.25
N ASN A 2 -20.77 -16.48 -5.40
CA ASN A 2 -19.81 -16.21 -6.48
C ASN A 2 -20.29 -16.85 -7.80
N LEU A 3 -20.14 -16.13 -8.91
CA LEU A 3 -20.52 -16.63 -10.23
C LEU A 3 -19.48 -17.65 -10.74
N ALA A 4 -19.93 -18.75 -11.33
CA ALA A 4 -19.07 -19.81 -11.85
C ALA A 4 -18.20 -19.39 -13.07
N ALA A 5 -18.45 -18.20 -13.62
CA ALA A 5 -17.59 -17.50 -14.58
C ALA A 5 -17.90 -15.99 -14.53
N PRO A 6 -16.89 -15.09 -14.61
CA PRO A 6 -17.11 -13.65 -14.60
C PRO A 6 -17.96 -13.25 -15.81
N ALA A 7 -19.16 -12.73 -15.55
CA ALA A 7 -20.05 -12.25 -16.61
C ALA A 7 -19.69 -10.81 -16.96
N LYS A 8 -19.37 -10.54 -18.23
CA LYS A 8 -19.13 -9.16 -18.67
C LYS A 8 -20.44 -8.41 -18.82
N LEU A 9 -20.61 -7.34 -18.06
CA LEU A 9 -21.76 -6.43 -18.19
C LEU A 9 -21.35 -5.18 -18.97
N THR A 10 -22.28 -4.67 -19.78
CA THR A 10 -22.10 -3.43 -20.54
C THR A 10 -23.24 -2.47 -20.24
N LEU A 11 -22.91 -1.32 -19.65
CA LEU A 11 -23.86 -0.25 -19.38
C LEU A 11 -23.68 0.87 -20.41
N ASN A 12 -24.79 1.29 -21.02
CA ASN A 12 -24.81 2.41 -21.97
C ASN A 12 -25.52 3.60 -21.34
N LEU A 13 -24.78 4.67 -21.07
CA LEU A 13 -25.34 5.90 -20.54
C LEU A 13 -26.03 6.69 -21.65
N LYS A 14 -27.08 7.43 -21.26
CA LYS A 14 -27.85 8.26 -22.21
C LYS A 14 -27.06 9.47 -22.69
N GLU A 15 -26.12 9.92 -21.86
CA GLU A 15 -25.27 11.08 -22.04
C GLU A 15 -23.80 10.69 -21.79
N LYS A 16 -22.87 11.57 -22.13
CA LYS A 16 -21.47 11.41 -21.79
C LYS A 16 -21.29 11.61 -20.28
N TRP A 17 -20.52 10.71 -19.68
CA TRP A 17 -20.00 10.87 -18.33
C TRP A 17 -18.53 11.25 -18.42
N ASP A 18 -18.18 12.40 -17.86
CA ASP A 18 -16.82 12.92 -17.82
C ASP A 18 -16.06 12.33 -16.64
N ALA A 19 -15.68 11.06 -16.78
CA ALA A 19 -14.85 10.33 -15.84
C ALA A 19 -13.75 9.63 -16.63
N ASP A 20 -12.52 9.68 -16.13
CA ASP A 20 -11.39 8.93 -16.69
C ASP A 20 -11.16 7.59 -15.96
N LYS A 21 -11.75 7.44 -14.75
CA LYS A 21 -11.76 6.20 -13.98
C LYS A 21 -13.16 5.94 -13.43
N VAL A 22 -13.63 4.70 -13.56
CA VAL A 22 -14.90 4.25 -12.98
C VAL A 22 -14.66 2.93 -12.25
N LEU A 23 -14.96 2.90 -10.95
CA LEU A 23 -14.88 1.72 -10.11
C LEU A 23 -16.24 1.02 -10.04
N TYR A 24 -16.25 -0.30 -10.13
CA TYR A 24 -17.41 -1.14 -9.83
C TYR A 24 -17.25 -1.69 -8.42
N CYS A 25 -18.15 -1.29 -7.52
CA CYS A 25 -18.06 -1.58 -6.09
C CYS A 25 -19.30 -2.32 -5.59
N LEU A 26 -19.11 -3.13 -4.54
CA LEU A 26 -20.17 -3.74 -3.73
C LEU A 26 -20.23 -3.01 -2.38
N GLU A 27 -21.42 -2.71 -1.89
CA GLU A 27 -21.62 -2.28 -0.51
C GLU A 27 -21.96 -3.47 0.39
N GLU A 28 -21.18 -3.65 1.46
CA GLU A 28 -21.46 -4.58 2.55
C GLU A 28 -21.21 -3.86 3.89
N ASP A 29 -22.19 -3.92 4.80
CA ASP A 29 -22.12 -3.30 6.14
C ASP A 29 -21.70 -1.81 6.14
N GLY A 30 -22.18 -1.05 5.14
CA GLY A 30 -21.88 0.38 4.98
C GLY A 30 -20.47 0.69 4.49
N LYS A 31 -19.70 -0.33 4.08
CA LYS A 31 -18.38 -0.19 3.46
C LYS A 31 -18.45 -0.58 1.98
N LEU A 32 -17.63 0.09 1.16
CA LEU A 32 -17.54 -0.18 -0.28
C LEU A 32 -16.29 -1.03 -0.57
N TYR A 33 -16.49 -2.10 -1.32
CA TYR A 33 -15.45 -3.03 -1.76
C TYR A 33 -15.33 -2.97 -3.28
N GLN A 34 -14.13 -2.72 -3.80
CA GLN A 34 -13.92 -2.67 -5.24
C GLN A 34 -13.92 -4.10 -5.82
N LEU A 35 -14.76 -4.32 -6.82
CA LEU A 35 -14.84 -5.60 -7.54
C LEU A 35 -14.15 -5.56 -8.89
N ASP A 36 -14.20 -4.44 -9.61
CA ASP A 36 -13.54 -4.26 -10.90
C ASP A 36 -13.33 -2.77 -11.21
N THR A 37 -12.46 -2.46 -12.16
CA THR A 37 -12.38 -1.13 -12.78
C THR A 37 -13.06 -1.19 -14.15
N ALA A 38 -14.14 -0.43 -14.32
CA ALA A 38 -14.88 -0.41 -15.56
C ALA A 38 -14.08 0.24 -16.69
N LYS A 39 -13.98 -0.47 -17.81
CA LYS A 39 -13.49 0.11 -19.06
C LYS A 39 -14.48 1.14 -19.58
N ILE A 40 -13.99 2.36 -19.76
CA ILE A 40 -14.76 3.50 -20.28
C ILE A 40 -14.52 3.61 -21.78
N THR A 41 -15.59 3.79 -22.55
CA THR A 41 -15.52 4.11 -23.98
C THR A 41 -16.53 5.19 -24.31
N THR A 42 -16.12 6.17 -25.10
CA THR A 42 -17.02 7.25 -25.56
C THR A 42 -17.29 7.06 -27.05
N ARG A 43 -18.56 7.17 -27.45
CA ARG A 43 -18.95 7.09 -28.86
C ARG A 43 -19.91 8.22 -29.23
N GLU A 44 -19.70 8.80 -30.42
CA GLU A 44 -20.68 9.66 -31.05
C GLU A 44 -21.78 8.83 -31.69
N THR A 45 -23.05 9.17 -31.43
CA THR A 45 -24.18 8.50 -32.08
C THR A 45 -25.20 9.49 -32.63
N GLY A 46 -25.74 9.18 -33.82
CA GLY A 46 -26.85 9.91 -34.44
C GLY A 46 -26.45 11.14 -35.25
N LYS A 47 -27.40 11.67 -36.04
CA LYS A 47 -27.20 12.83 -36.94
C LYS A 47 -26.81 14.13 -36.21
N LYS A 48 -27.05 14.22 -34.91
CA LYS A 48 -26.75 15.38 -34.06
C LYS A 48 -25.41 15.26 -33.30
N LYS A 49 -24.59 14.23 -33.55
CA LYS A 49 -23.29 14.00 -32.89
C LYS A 49 -23.36 14.08 -31.36
N THR A 50 -24.30 13.36 -30.75
CA THR A 50 -24.36 13.26 -29.28
C THR A 50 -23.36 12.21 -28.80
N GLU A 51 -22.44 12.60 -27.92
CA GLU A 51 -21.50 11.71 -27.25
C GLU A 51 -22.21 10.92 -26.14
N ARG A 52 -21.83 9.65 -25.99
CA ARG A 52 -22.33 8.76 -24.93
C ARG A 52 -21.22 7.89 -24.39
N THR A 53 -21.27 7.65 -23.08
CA THR A 53 -20.34 6.75 -22.40
C THR A 53 -20.90 5.33 -22.33
N THR A 54 -20.05 4.37 -22.66
CA THR A 54 -20.29 2.94 -22.47
C THR A 54 -19.26 2.42 -21.48
N LEU A 55 -19.75 1.80 -20.41
CA LEU A 55 -18.95 1.18 -19.35
C LEU A 55 -19.00 -0.33 -19.50
N THR A 56 -17.86 -0.98 -19.36
CA THR A 56 -17.76 -2.45 -19.39
C THR A 56 -16.95 -2.95 -18.23
N PHE A 57 -17.50 -3.86 -17.45
CA PHE A 57 -16.88 -4.43 -16.24
C PHE A 57 -17.34 -5.87 -16.06
N ASN A 58 -16.60 -6.63 -15.26
CA ASN A 58 -16.89 -8.00 -14.92
C ASN A 58 -17.74 -8.06 -13.64
N VAL A 59 -18.84 -8.80 -13.72
CA VAL A 59 -19.68 -9.11 -12.59
C VAL A 59 -19.24 -10.46 -12.05
N THR A 60 -18.71 -10.45 -10.84
CA THR A 60 -18.16 -11.62 -10.13
C THR A 60 -19.03 -12.05 -8.96
N LYS A 61 -19.78 -11.11 -8.36
CA LYS A 61 -20.71 -11.32 -7.25
C LYS A 61 -22.15 -10.99 -7.62
N THR A 62 -23.07 -11.65 -6.94
CA THR A 62 -24.52 -11.44 -7.03
C THR A 62 -25.15 -11.40 -5.65
N GLY A 63 -26.20 -10.58 -5.51
CA GLY A 63 -26.84 -10.27 -4.23
C GLY A 63 -26.09 -9.16 -3.48
N GLY A 64 -26.79 -8.08 -3.15
CA GLY A 64 -26.22 -6.85 -2.59
C GLY A 64 -26.48 -5.62 -3.46
N ASP A 65 -26.09 -4.46 -2.95
CA ASP A 65 -26.17 -3.19 -3.66
C ASP A 65 -24.81 -2.87 -4.31
N PHE A 66 -24.84 -2.60 -5.60
CA PHE A 66 -23.64 -2.36 -6.40
C PHE A 66 -23.63 -0.94 -6.94
N TYR A 67 -22.44 -0.35 -6.95
CA TYR A 67 -22.22 1.03 -7.31
C TYR A 67 -21.21 1.14 -8.44
N LEU A 68 -21.42 2.12 -9.32
CA LEU A 68 -20.42 2.60 -10.27
C LEU A 68 -20.01 3.99 -9.83
N ILE A 69 -18.75 4.15 -9.44
CA ILE A 69 -18.23 5.40 -8.89
C ILE A 69 -17.22 5.94 -9.90
N GLY A 70 -17.55 7.07 -10.53
CA GLY A 70 -16.70 7.70 -11.54
C GLY A 70 -16.09 8.99 -11.03
N GLY A 71 -14.81 9.18 -11.34
CA GLY A 71 -14.06 10.40 -11.03
C GLY A 71 -13.01 10.70 -12.09
N SER A 72 -12.37 11.86 -11.96
CA SER A 72 -11.17 12.20 -12.74
C SER A 72 -9.93 12.03 -11.88
N THR A 73 -8.88 11.49 -12.48
CA THR A 73 -7.55 11.27 -11.89
C THR A 73 -6.64 12.50 -11.99
N THR A 74 -7.09 13.54 -12.70
CA THR A 74 -6.48 14.88 -12.67
C THR A 74 -7.36 15.79 -11.82
N GLY A 75 -6.91 16.13 -10.62
CA GLY A 75 -7.65 17.03 -9.74
C GLY A 75 -7.83 18.41 -10.37
N GLU A 76 -9.05 18.78 -10.72
CA GLU A 76 -9.44 20.19 -10.83
C GLU A 76 -9.78 20.69 -9.43
N SER A 77 -8.83 21.40 -8.83
CA SER A 77 -9.10 22.30 -7.71
C SER A 77 -9.99 23.43 -8.22
N THR A 78 -11.30 23.33 -8.00
CA THR A 78 -12.18 24.50 -8.13
C THR A 78 -12.19 25.25 -6.81
N ASP A 79 -11.61 26.44 -6.86
CA ASP A 79 -11.64 27.50 -5.85
C ASP A 79 -13.04 27.72 -5.26
N GLU A 80 -13.15 27.65 -3.92
CA GLU A 80 -14.04 28.53 -3.19
C GLU A 80 -13.19 29.41 -2.26
N SER A 81 -13.23 30.71 -2.58
CA SER A 81 -12.65 31.81 -1.82
C SER A 81 -13.75 32.49 -1.01
N ASP A 82 -13.29 33.10 0.08
CA ASP A 82 -13.95 34.06 0.98
C ASP A 82 -14.73 33.48 2.18
N ASP A 83 -14.15 33.57 3.39
CA ASP A 83 -14.24 34.83 4.14
C ASP A 83 -13.17 34.94 5.25
N LYS A 84 -12.62 36.14 5.38
CA LYS A 84 -11.67 36.57 6.40
C LYS A 84 -12.38 36.73 7.75
N SER A 85 -11.78 36.19 8.80
CA SER A 85 -11.77 36.91 10.08
C SER A 85 -10.38 36.91 10.71
N LYS A 86 -9.95 38.14 10.90
CA LYS A 86 -8.68 38.64 11.42
C LYS A 86 -8.70 38.53 12.95
N GLY A 87 -7.68 37.89 13.52
CA GLY A 87 -7.48 37.81 14.96
C GLY A 87 -5.99 37.75 15.30
N THR A 88 -5.30 38.87 15.16
CA THR A 88 -3.93 39.09 15.62
C THR A 88 -3.90 39.10 17.15
N ALA A 89 -3.03 38.31 17.76
CA ALA A 89 -2.42 38.64 19.05
C ALA A 89 -1.06 37.97 19.15
N ASP A 90 -0.03 38.77 18.85
CA ASP A 90 1.33 38.59 19.31
C ASP A 90 1.35 38.30 20.82
N ASN A 91 2.19 37.34 21.24
CA ASN A 91 3.04 37.62 22.38
C ASN A 91 4.39 36.93 22.21
N LYS A 92 5.42 37.76 22.10
CA LYS A 92 6.84 37.43 22.07
C LYS A 92 7.45 38.02 23.32
N ASP A 93 8.02 37.17 24.17
CA ASP A 93 9.21 37.38 25.01
C ASP A 93 9.18 36.35 26.16
N THR A 94 10.26 35.86 26.73
CA THR A 94 11.68 35.74 26.38
C THR A 94 12.29 34.93 27.53
N GLN A 95 13.36 34.21 27.19
CA GLN A 95 14.37 33.54 28.02
C GLN A 95 14.44 33.88 29.52
N ASN A 96 14.61 32.84 30.33
CA ASN A 96 15.87 32.49 31.04
C ASN A 96 15.58 31.30 31.96
N GLY A 97 16.48 30.37 32.28
CA GLY A 97 17.90 30.32 32.08
C GLY A 97 18.43 28.97 32.60
N GLU A 98 19.66 28.71 32.22
CA GLU A 98 20.49 27.54 32.49
C GLU A 98 20.59 27.18 33.98
N ASN A 99 20.71 25.89 34.29
CA ASN A 99 21.91 25.44 35.02
C ASN A 99 22.26 23.97 34.74
N SER A 100 23.56 23.79 34.65
CA SER A 100 24.34 22.64 34.20
C SER A 100 24.61 21.59 35.28
N THR A 101 25.36 20.56 34.85
CA THR A 101 26.21 19.58 35.56
C THR A 101 25.53 18.30 36.04
N GLY A 102 26.05 17.10 35.75
CA GLY A 102 27.27 16.70 35.06
C GLY A 102 27.63 15.24 35.36
N SER A 103 28.66 14.75 34.64
CA SER A 103 29.40 13.47 34.78
C SER A 103 28.94 12.35 33.83
N SER A 104 29.63 11.99 32.73
CA SER A 104 31.06 11.76 32.43
C SER A 104 31.62 10.39 32.85
N GLY A 105 32.26 9.74 31.87
CA GLY A 105 33.24 8.67 32.00
C GLY A 105 32.99 7.55 30.99
N GLY A 106 33.84 7.20 30.02
CA GLY A 106 35.19 7.62 29.70
C GLY A 106 35.83 6.57 28.76
N GLN A 107 36.62 7.05 27.80
CA GLN A 107 37.43 6.30 26.83
C GLN A 107 38.47 5.35 27.48
N SER A 108 38.93 4.33 26.75
CA SER A 108 40.27 4.33 26.10
C SER A 108 40.89 2.92 25.90
N SER A 109 41.16 2.61 24.62
CA SER A 109 42.40 2.14 23.98
C SER A 109 43.24 0.92 24.46
N THR A 110 43.62 0.15 23.42
CA THR A 110 44.94 -0.43 23.04
C THR A 110 45.41 -1.83 23.44
N ASP A 111 45.78 -2.56 22.36
CA ASP A 111 46.97 -3.41 22.12
C ASP A 111 47.04 -4.91 22.48
N GLY A 112 47.52 -5.68 21.47
CA GLY A 112 48.29 -6.92 21.62
C GLY A 112 47.71 -8.17 20.94
N ASN A 113 47.78 -8.30 19.61
CA ASN A 113 48.80 -9.08 18.86
C ASN A 113 48.73 -10.63 19.02
N THR A 114 48.50 -11.36 17.91
CA THR A 114 49.49 -12.24 17.24
C THR A 114 48.84 -13.29 16.32
N SER A 115 49.06 -13.06 15.01
CA SER A 115 49.51 -14.00 13.97
C SER A 115 48.81 -15.33 13.65
N SER A 116 48.51 -15.47 12.36
CA SER A 116 48.86 -16.56 11.41
C SER A 116 47.63 -17.19 10.74
N GLY A 117 47.48 -17.25 9.42
CA GLY A 117 48.27 -16.78 8.28
C GLY A 117 47.46 -17.02 6.98
N GLN A 118 47.84 -16.29 5.92
CA GLN A 118 47.80 -16.60 4.47
C GLN A 118 46.82 -17.69 3.95
N THR A 119 46.12 -17.55 2.82
CA THR A 119 46.50 -16.95 1.52
C THR A 119 45.31 -16.94 0.55
N ASP A 120 45.45 -16.11 -0.47
CA ASP A 120 44.58 -15.82 -1.62
C ASP A 120 43.98 -17.03 -2.38
N SER A 121 42.79 -16.85 -2.97
CA SER A 121 42.62 -16.79 -4.44
C SER A 121 41.16 -16.69 -4.87
N SER A 122 40.93 -15.73 -5.77
CA SER A 122 39.74 -15.58 -6.61
C SER A 122 39.54 -16.79 -7.55
N GLY A 123 38.28 -17.10 -7.89
CA GLY A 123 37.96 -18.09 -8.92
C GLY A 123 36.46 -18.25 -9.16
N ASP A 124 35.98 -17.52 -10.16
CA ASP A 124 34.72 -17.69 -10.90
C ASP A 124 34.53 -19.14 -11.37
N GLY A 125 33.27 -19.60 -11.45
CA GLY A 125 32.94 -20.99 -11.80
C GLY A 125 31.46 -21.34 -11.68
N THR A 126 30.73 -20.98 -12.72
CA THR A 126 29.39 -21.45 -13.08
C THR A 126 29.28 -22.98 -13.05
N GLY A 127 28.16 -23.49 -12.51
CA GLY A 127 27.84 -24.92 -12.50
C GLY A 127 26.36 -25.15 -12.20
N ASN A 128 25.54 -25.05 -13.24
CA ASN A 128 24.17 -25.56 -13.26
C ASN A 128 24.21 -27.09 -13.11
N THR A 129 23.42 -27.66 -12.20
CA THR A 129 22.96 -29.04 -12.34
C THR A 129 21.64 -29.22 -11.62
N ASP A 130 20.61 -29.43 -12.45
CA ASP A 130 19.33 -30.03 -12.11
C ASP A 130 19.48 -31.21 -11.14
N THR A 131 18.64 -31.22 -10.10
CA THR A 131 18.10 -32.47 -9.57
C THR A 131 16.65 -32.23 -9.23
N SER A 132 15.80 -32.80 -10.07
CA SER A 132 14.37 -32.93 -9.92
C SER A 132 14.01 -33.57 -8.57
N GLY A 133 13.36 -32.80 -7.71
CA GLY A 133 12.45 -33.30 -6.69
C GLY A 133 11.05 -32.94 -7.15
N GLY A 134 10.26 -33.95 -7.53
CA GLY A 134 8.84 -33.75 -7.80
C GLY A 134 8.17 -33.30 -6.52
N ASP A 135 7.54 -32.14 -6.58
CA ASP A 135 6.50 -31.76 -5.64
C ASP A 135 5.21 -31.74 -6.44
N ASP A 136 4.26 -32.57 -6.05
CA ASP A 136 2.87 -32.45 -6.47
C ASP A 136 2.37 -31.12 -5.90
N SER A 137 2.65 -30.02 -6.60
CA SER A 137 2.05 -28.73 -6.31
C SER A 137 0.54 -28.91 -6.46
N SER A 138 -0.15 -28.90 -5.33
CA SER A 138 -1.59 -28.77 -5.33
C SER A 138 -1.88 -27.39 -5.92
N ASP A 139 -2.40 -27.35 -7.16
CA ASP A 139 -2.90 -26.13 -7.83
C ASP A 139 -4.22 -25.66 -7.15
N THR A 140 -4.27 -25.72 -5.82
CA THR A 140 -5.44 -25.26 -5.07
C THR A 140 -5.36 -23.74 -5.00
N ALA A 141 -6.06 -23.08 -5.93
CA ALA A 141 -6.28 -21.65 -5.87
C ALA A 141 -7.09 -21.30 -4.60
N MET A 142 -6.51 -20.47 -3.76
CA MET A 142 -7.09 -19.90 -2.54
C MET A 142 -7.26 -18.40 -2.73
N THR A 143 -8.03 -17.75 -1.85
CA THR A 143 -8.33 -16.32 -1.97
C THR A 143 -8.07 -15.59 -0.67
N CYS A 144 -7.52 -14.39 -0.76
CA CYS A 144 -7.41 -13.46 0.36
C CYS A 144 -8.01 -12.10 -0.03
N THR A 145 -8.42 -11.30 0.94
CA THR A 145 -8.72 -9.88 0.72
C THR A 145 -7.43 -9.09 0.90
N PHE A 146 -7.07 -8.24 -0.05
CA PHE A 146 -5.83 -7.47 -0.02
C PHE A 146 -6.09 -5.98 -0.22
N SER A 147 -5.43 -5.12 0.57
CA SER A 147 -5.51 -3.66 0.43
C SER A 147 -4.22 -2.94 0.80
N ILE A 148 -4.05 -1.72 0.28
CA ILE A 148 -2.91 -0.84 0.56
C ILE A 148 -3.44 0.59 0.77
N GLU A 149 -3.17 1.16 1.94
CA GLU A 149 -3.69 2.47 2.31
C GLU A 149 -2.70 3.32 3.13
N CYS A 150 -2.83 4.63 3.02
CA CYS A 150 -1.98 5.63 3.67
C CYS A 150 -2.80 6.80 4.24
N SER A 151 -4.04 6.55 4.68
CA SER A 151 -4.94 7.60 5.19
C SER A 151 -4.39 8.33 6.42
N THR A 152 -3.49 7.72 7.19
CA THR A 152 -2.79 8.36 8.31
C THR A 152 -2.04 9.62 7.89
N ILE A 153 -1.50 9.66 6.67
CA ILE A 153 -0.78 10.84 6.14
C ILE A 153 -1.73 12.05 6.00
N LEU A 154 -3.02 11.82 5.70
CA LEU A 154 -4.00 12.90 5.56
C LEU A 154 -4.17 13.71 6.86
N ASN A 155 -3.93 13.08 8.01
CA ASN A 155 -3.97 13.73 9.32
C ASN A 155 -2.59 14.23 9.79
N ASN A 156 -1.52 13.97 9.03
CA ASN A 156 -0.12 14.28 9.37
C ASN A 156 0.59 15.00 8.20
N TRP A 157 -0.15 15.81 7.42
CA TRP A 157 0.36 16.44 6.20
C TRP A 157 1.56 17.35 6.43
N ASP A 158 1.63 18.00 7.59
CA ASP A 158 2.73 18.89 7.97
C ASP A 158 4.07 18.16 8.14
N ASP A 159 4.03 16.86 8.45
CA ASP A 159 5.22 16.01 8.60
C ASP A 159 5.62 15.31 7.30
N LEU A 160 4.75 15.33 6.29
CA LEU A 160 5.01 14.73 4.98
C LEU A 160 6.09 15.52 4.24
N LYS A 161 7.11 14.83 3.72
CA LYS A 161 8.06 15.45 2.78
C LYS A 161 7.33 16.00 1.57
N GLU A 162 7.56 17.27 1.25
CA GLU A 162 6.87 18.00 0.16
C GLU A 162 6.91 17.25 -1.20
N SER A 163 8.03 16.59 -1.51
CA SER A 163 8.20 15.80 -2.75
C SER A 163 7.34 14.53 -2.82
N LYS A 164 6.58 14.21 -1.77
CA LYS A 164 5.76 13.00 -1.67
C LYS A 164 4.27 13.27 -1.82
N ALA A 165 3.86 14.54 -1.80
CA ALA A 165 2.46 14.94 -1.84
C ALA A 165 1.68 14.34 -3.03
N GLU A 166 2.29 14.25 -4.22
CA GLU A 166 1.64 13.72 -5.43
C GLU A 166 1.31 12.22 -5.35
N PHE A 167 1.93 11.49 -4.42
CA PHE A 167 1.75 10.05 -4.26
C PHE A 167 0.71 9.68 -3.20
N VAL A 168 0.11 10.67 -2.52
CA VAL A 168 -0.92 10.43 -1.51
C VAL A 168 -2.30 10.61 -2.15
N PRO A 169 -3.10 9.55 -2.31
CA PRO A 169 -4.47 9.66 -2.78
C PRO A 169 -5.32 10.49 -1.81
N ALA A 170 -6.27 11.26 -2.32
CA ALA A 170 -7.11 12.14 -1.50
C ALA A 170 -7.95 11.39 -0.44
N ASP A 171 -8.27 10.13 -0.70
CA ASP A 171 -9.00 9.23 0.19
C ASP A 171 -8.09 8.27 0.98
N GLY A 172 -6.77 8.36 0.77
CA GLY A 172 -5.77 7.49 1.37
C GLY A 172 -5.67 6.08 0.78
N TRP A 173 -6.47 5.71 -0.22
CA TRP A 173 -6.44 4.35 -0.80
C TRP A 173 -5.54 4.27 -2.02
N ILE A 174 -4.41 3.57 -1.87
CA ILE A 174 -3.51 3.23 -2.99
C ILE A 174 -4.06 2.02 -3.74
N LEU A 175 -4.54 1.03 -2.98
CA LEU A 175 -5.27 -0.12 -3.47
C LEU A 175 -6.44 -0.41 -2.53
N TYR A 176 -7.65 -0.30 -3.07
CA TYR A 176 -8.87 -0.66 -2.36
C TYR A 176 -8.91 -2.16 -2.03
N PRO A 177 -9.57 -2.56 -0.93
CA PRO A 177 -9.79 -3.96 -0.61
C PRO A 177 -10.41 -4.72 -1.77
N SER A 178 -9.72 -5.78 -2.21
CA SER A 178 -10.15 -6.65 -3.30
C SER A 178 -9.73 -8.09 -3.08
N GLU A 179 -10.45 -9.05 -3.65
CA GLU A 179 -10.09 -10.47 -3.59
C GLU A 179 -8.90 -10.75 -4.52
N VAL A 180 -7.87 -11.39 -3.99
CA VAL A 180 -6.64 -11.78 -4.69
C VAL A 180 -6.46 -13.28 -4.56
N GLU A 181 -6.29 -13.94 -5.71
CA GLU A 181 -5.96 -15.36 -5.78
C GLU A 181 -4.50 -15.57 -5.36
N PHE A 182 -4.25 -16.65 -4.61
CA PHE A 182 -2.92 -17.14 -4.27
C PHE A 182 -2.90 -18.67 -4.22
N TYR A 183 -1.68 -19.23 -4.21
CA TYR A 183 -1.44 -20.66 -4.19
C TYR A 183 -0.79 -21.10 -2.88
N GLU A 184 -0.95 -22.37 -2.55
CA GLU A 184 -0.38 -22.97 -1.35
C GLU A 184 1.12 -22.65 -1.21
N GLY A 185 1.50 -22.17 -0.02
CA GLY A 185 2.88 -21.80 0.29
C GLY A 185 3.27 -20.35 -0.04
N GLU A 186 2.44 -19.61 -0.79
CA GLU A 186 2.70 -18.18 -1.03
C GLU A 186 2.62 -17.37 0.27
N THR A 187 3.52 -16.39 0.39
CA THR A 187 3.60 -15.50 1.55
C THR A 187 2.91 -14.15 1.29
N VAL A 188 2.67 -13.38 2.35
CA VAL A 188 2.19 -11.99 2.23
C VAL A 188 3.10 -11.18 1.30
N PHE A 189 4.41 -11.40 1.35
CA PHE A 189 5.36 -10.71 0.47
C PHE A 189 5.19 -11.08 -1.00
N ASP A 190 4.97 -12.36 -1.32
CA ASP A 190 4.78 -12.82 -2.70
C ASP A 190 3.52 -12.19 -3.30
N VAL A 191 2.44 -12.18 -2.53
CA VAL A 191 1.17 -11.57 -2.94
C VAL A 191 1.30 -10.05 -3.05
N LEU A 192 1.96 -9.36 -2.11
CA LEU A 192 2.22 -7.92 -2.23
C LEU A 192 2.93 -7.60 -3.55
N LYS A 193 4.03 -8.31 -3.83
CA LYS A 193 4.84 -8.08 -5.03
C LYS A 193 4.02 -8.30 -6.30
N ARG A 194 3.19 -9.34 -6.33
CA ARG A 194 2.30 -9.64 -7.47
C ARG A 194 1.25 -8.54 -7.65
N VAL A 195 0.56 -8.16 -6.59
CA VAL A 195 -0.49 -7.14 -6.58
C VAL A 195 0.06 -5.78 -7.03
N CYS A 196 1.19 -5.34 -6.46
CA CYS A 196 1.82 -4.08 -6.84
C CYS A 196 2.24 -4.07 -8.33
N ASN A 197 2.85 -5.16 -8.81
CA ASN A 197 3.23 -5.27 -10.22
C ASN A 197 2.02 -5.19 -11.16
N GLN A 198 0.95 -5.94 -10.86
CA GLN A 198 -0.28 -5.94 -11.68
C GLN A 198 -0.99 -4.58 -11.69
N ALA A 199 -0.98 -3.86 -10.56
CA ALA A 199 -1.60 -2.55 -10.43
C ALA A 199 -0.71 -1.38 -10.90
N GLY A 200 0.55 -1.64 -11.29
CA GLY A 200 1.51 -0.59 -11.64
C GLY A 200 1.93 0.28 -10.44
N ILE A 201 1.83 -0.26 -9.24
CA ILE A 201 2.24 0.41 -7.99
C ILE A 201 3.73 0.13 -7.76
N GLN A 202 4.53 1.18 -7.60
CA GLN A 202 5.94 1.06 -7.24
C GLN A 202 6.05 0.40 -5.86
N MET A 203 7.04 -0.48 -5.69
CA MET A 203 7.32 -1.14 -4.42
C MET A 203 8.82 -1.34 -4.28
N GLU A 204 9.35 -1.07 -3.09
CA GLU A 204 10.75 -1.27 -2.73
C GLU A 204 10.88 -2.16 -1.49
N SER A 205 11.79 -3.12 -1.59
CA SER A 205 12.10 -4.04 -0.51
C SER A 205 13.55 -4.50 -0.55
N GLU A 206 14.09 -4.80 0.61
CA GLU A 206 15.46 -5.29 0.77
C GLU A 206 15.46 -6.60 1.58
N TRP A 207 16.32 -7.53 1.18
CA TRP A 207 16.54 -8.74 1.97
C TRP A 207 17.29 -8.38 3.25
N THR A 208 16.77 -8.78 4.41
CA THR A 208 17.39 -8.54 5.71
C THR A 208 17.89 -9.86 6.31
N PRO A 209 19.19 -10.19 6.16
CA PRO A 209 19.73 -11.48 6.62
C PRO A 209 19.50 -11.76 8.10
N MET A 210 19.55 -10.72 8.94
CA MET A 210 19.34 -10.82 10.39
C MET A 210 17.95 -11.36 10.73
N TYR A 211 16.94 -11.01 9.95
CA TYR A 211 15.55 -11.41 10.17
C TYR A 211 15.11 -12.55 9.25
N ASN A 212 15.95 -12.96 8.29
CA ASN A 212 15.63 -13.94 7.25
C ASN A 212 14.29 -13.61 6.58
N SER A 213 14.10 -12.34 6.23
CA SER A 213 12.87 -11.81 5.64
C SER A 213 13.17 -10.60 4.75
N TYR A 214 12.27 -10.32 3.82
CA TYR A 214 12.24 -9.02 3.15
C TYR A 214 11.66 -7.94 4.07
N TYR A 215 12.30 -6.78 4.07
CA TYR A 215 11.80 -5.54 4.64
C TYR A 215 11.23 -4.69 3.50
N VAL A 216 10.00 -4.21 3.64
CA VAL A 216 9.34 -3.35 2.64
C VAL A 216 9.50 -1.90 3.10
N SER A 217 10.40 -1.16 2.44
CA SER A 217 10.73 0.21 2.81
C SER A 217 9.83 1.23 2.11
N GLY A 218 9.19 0.88 1.00
CA GLY A 218 8.32 1.79 0.27
C GLY A 218 7.27 1.12 -0.62
N ILE A 219 6.11 1.74 -0.72
CA ILE A 219 5.00 1.38 -1.60
C ILE A 219 4.42 2.68 -2.16
N ASN A 220 4.12 2.71 -3.45
CA ASN A 220 3.63 3.89 -4.18
C ASN A 220 4.54 5.12 -4.06
N ASN A 221 5.86 4.94 -4.04
CA ASN A 221 6.85 5.99 -3.78
C ASN A 221 6.73 6.68 -2.41
N LEU A 222 5.92 6.17 -1.49
CA LEU A 222 5.89 6.58 -0.08
C LEU A 222 6.77 5.62 0.71
N TYR A 223 7.76 6.16 1.40
CA TYR A 223 8.78 5.39 2.11
C TYR A 223 8.68 5.54 3.61
N GLU A 224 9.34 4.66 4.34
CA GLU A 224 9.68 4.93 5.73
C GLU A 224 10.31 6.32 5.90
N PHE A 225 9.99 6.96 7.01
CA PHE A 225 10.45 8.30 7.37
C PHE A 225 10.00 9.45 6.46
N ASP A 226 9.08 9.23 5.52
CA ASP A 226 8.49 10.31 4.71
C ASP A 226 7.49 11.17 5.48
N CYS A 227 6.98 10.70 6.62
CA CYS A 227 6.06 11.42 7.50
C CYS A 227 6.58 11.41 8.95
N GLY A 228 7.87 11.69 9.13
CA GLY A 228 8.56 11.69 10.42
C GLY A 228 9.28 10.37 10.76
N LYS A 229 10.17 10.41 11.74
CA LYS A 229 11.08 9.28 12.10
C LYS A 229 10.38 7.98 12.52
N ASP A 230 9.10 8.06 12.84
CA ASP A 230 8.28 6.98 13.38
C ASP A 230 7.30 6.44 12.31
N SER A 231 7.47 6.89 11.05
CA SER A 231 6.62 6.55 9.93
C SER A 231 7.15 5.40 9.06
N GLY A 232 6.26 4.60 8.50
CA GLY A 232 6.62 3.45 7.67
C GLY A 232 5.45 2.53 7.32
N TRP A 233 5.76 1.42 6.66
CA TRP A 233 4.77 0.45 6.22
C TRP A 233 4.60 -0.68 7.24
N MET A 234 3.36 -0.96 7.59
CA MET A 234 2.98 -2.10 8.42
C MET A 234 2.02 -3.00 7.67
N TYR A 235 2.19 -4.31 7.82
CA TYR A 235 1.22 -5.27 7.33
C TYR A 235 0.42 -5.83 8.51
N CYS A 236 -0.87 -5.99 8.28
CA CYS A 236 -1.84 -6.54 9.21
C CYS A 236 -2.47 -7.76 8.53
N VAL A 237 -2.65 -8.83 9.28
CA VAL A 237 -3.40 -10.01 8.83
C VAL A 237 -4.53 -10.29 9.81
N ASN A 238 -5.78 -10.23 9.35
CA ASN A 238 -6.98 -10.45 10.15
C ASN A 238 -7.06 -9.54 11.41
N GLY A 239 -6.65 -8.28 11.29
CA GLY A 239 -6.62 -7.31 12.39
C GLY A 239 -5.42 -7.45 13.33
N TRP A 240 -4.52 -8.41 13.09
CA TRP A 240 -3.30 -8.60 13.87
C TRP A 240 -2.07 -8.08 13.12
N TYR A 241 -1.22 -7.33 13.81
CA TYR A 241 0.07 -6.84 13.31
C TYR A 241 1.19 -7.82 13.68
N PRO A 242 1.73 -8.61 12.73
CA PRO A 242 2.76 -9.57 13.06
C PRO A 242 4.09 -8.88 13.36
N ASN A 243 4.80 -9.39 14.36
CA ASN A 243 6.09 -8.87 14.81
C ASN A 243 7.29 -9.51 14.09
N TYR A 244 7.06 -10.09 12.92
CA TYR A 244 8.06 -10.66 12.05
C TYR A 244 7.79 -10.21 10.61
N GLY A 245 8.71 -10.45 9.69
CA GLY A 245 8.57 -9.90 8.34
C GLY A 245 7.59 -10.68 7.44
N CYS A 246 6.97 -9.95 6.51
CA CYS A 246 5.89 -10.43 5.65
C CYS A 246 6.24 -11.65 4.76
N SER A 247 7.52 -11.90 4.46
CA SER A 247 7.92 -13.10 3.72
C SER A 247 8.03 -14.36 4.57
N LYS A 248 7.61 -14.31 5.83
CA LYS A 248 7.48 -15.47 6.72
C LYS A 248 6.04 -15.83 7.05
N TYR A 249 5.09 -14.94 6.77
CA TYR A 249 3.68 -15.27 6.92
C TYR A 249 3.22 -15.97 5.65
N THR A 250 2.97 -17.28 5.74
CA THR A 250 2.31 -18.05 4.68
C THR A 250 0.81 -17.83 4.76
N LEU A 251 0.18 -17.48 3.65
CA LEU A 251 -1.23 -17.15 3.61
C LEU A 251 -2.14 -18.35 3.80
N GLU A 252 -3.27 -18.11 4.45
CA GLU A 252 -4.39 -19.05 4.61
C GLU A 252 -5.61 -18.55 3.82
N ASP A 253 -6.48 -19.47 3.39
CA ASP A 253 -7.66 -19.13 2.59
C ASP A 253 -8.62 -18.29 3.43
N GLY A 254 -9.07 -17.17 2.86
CA GLY A 254 -9.91 -16.19 3.53
C GLY A 254 -9.17 -15.13 4.34
N ASP A 255 -7.83 -15.13 4.36
CA ASP A 255 -7.07 -14.09 5.06
C ASP A 255 -7.41 -12.69 4.56
N THR A 256 -7.46 -11.72 5.48
CA THR A 256 -7.54 -10.29 5.17
C THR A 256 -6.19 -9.65 5.45
N VAL A 257 -5.51 -9.22 4.38
CA VAL A 257 -4.18 -8.61 4.42
C VAL A 257 -4.28 -7.12 4.12
N GLU A 258 -3.83 -6.30 5.05
CA GLU A 258 -3.87 -4.85 4.94
C GLU A 258 -2.47 -4.28 5.08
N TRP A 259 -1.99 -3.58 4.06
CA TRP A 259 -0.79 -2.74 4.15
C TRP A 259 -1.21 -1.32 4.51
N ARG A 260 -0.74 -0.83 5.66
CA ARG A 260 -1.12 0.46 6.21
C ARG A 260 0.13 1.29 6.49
N TYR A 261 0.14 2.51 5.98
CA TYR A 261 1.18 3.48 6.34
C TYR A 261 0.90 3.99 7.75
N THR A 262 1.89 3.92 8.64
CA THR A 262 1.85 4.52 9.97
C THR A 262 2.65 5.81 9.97
N CYS A 263 2.22 6.80 10.75
CA CYS A 263 2.97 7.99 11.13
C CYS A 263 3.43 7.93 12.61
N ASN A 264 3.01 6.91 13.38
CA ASN A 264 3.28 6.81 14.82
C ASN A 264 3.55 5.37 15.30
N LEU A 265 4.52 4.68 14.68
CA LEU A 265 4.93 3.31 15.03
C LEU A 265 3.77 2.32 15.26
N GLY A 266 2.68 2.43 14.50
CA GLY A 266 1.55 1.52 14.58
C GLY A 266 0.39 1.99 15.45
N ARG A 267 0.58 2.97 16.34
CA ARG A 267 -0.47 3.43 17.27
C ARG A 267 -1.66 4.06 16.55
N ASP A 268 -1.41 4.72 15.44
CA ASP A 268 -2.39 5.39 14.60
C ASP A 268 -3.10 4.45 13.62
N VAL A 269 -2.61 3.23 13.46
CA VAL A 269 -3.25 2.16 12.69
C VAL A 269 -3.86 1.07 13.58
N GLY A 270 -3.74 1.18 14.91
CA GLY A 270 -4.39 0.26 15.85
C GLY A 270 -3.54 -0.94 16.25
N ASP A 271 -2.21 -0.87 16.05
CA ASP A 271 -1.29 -1.85 16.64
C ASP A 271 -1.26 -1.69 18.17
N GLN A 272 -1.77 -2.72 18.85
CA GLN A 272 -1.88 -2.80 20.30
C GLN A 272 -0.54 -3.12 20.99
N TYR A 273 0.54 -3.38 20.25
CA TYR A 273 1.84 -3.74 20.86
C TYR A 273 2.40 -2.66 21.81
N TYR A 274 1.96 -1.41 21.66
CA TYR A 274 2.40 -0.27 22.47
C TYR A 274 1.39 0.19 23.54
N ASP A 275 0.27 -0.52 23.71
CA ASP A 275 -0.75 -0.23 24.74
C ASP A 275 -0.52 -1.00 26.06
#